data_AF-A0A6D2GAQ0-F1
#
_entry.id   AF-A0A6D2GAQ0-F1
#
_cell.length_a   1.000
_cell.length_b   1.000
_cell.length_c   1.000
_cell.angle_alpha   90.00
_cell.angle_beta   90.00
_cell.angle_gamma   90.00
#
_symmetry.space_group_name_H-M   'P 1'
#
loop_
_entity.id
_entity.type
_entity.pdbx_description
1 polymer ?
#
loop_
_entity_poly.entity_id
_entity_poly.type
_entity_poly.pdbx_seq_one_letter_code
_entity_poly.pdbx_strand_id
1 'polypeptide(L)'
;MVTLYKSGVYLSGNEVIAEEQYAGPVDKAQAKKGTISWSILASHNTSDNMDKLKIKFDSLTSHDITYVGIIQTAKASGMERFPLPYVLTNCHNSLCAVGGTINSDDHMFGLSAAQRYGGIYVPPAHCRYSPVYA
;
A
#
# COMPACT_ATOMS: atom_id res chain seq x y z
N MET A 1 26.35 11.35 -2.52
CA MET A 1 25.89 12.74 -2.69
C MET A 1 24.61 12.67 -3.51
N VAL A 2 23.51 13.27 -3.05
CA VAL A 2 22.21 13.25 -3.75
C VAL A 2 22.06 14.57 -4.50
N THR A 3 21.73 14.50 -5.80
CA THR A 3 21.45 15.69 -6.62
C THR A 3 20.00 16.09 -6.45
N LEU A 4 19.76 17.37 -6.15
CA LEU A 4 18.42 17.93 -6.00
C LEU A 4 18.09 18.85 -7.19
N TYR A 5 16.93 18.64 -7.79
CA TYR A 5 16.41 19.48 -8.88
C TYR A 5 15.33 20.42 -8.32
N LYS A 6 15.27 21.66 -8.82
CA LYS A 6 14.31 22.67 -8.35
C LYS A 6 12.90 22.45 -8.93
N SER A 7 12.80 21.81 -10.09
CA SER A 7 11.55 21.48 -10.77
C SER A 7 11.54 20.00 -11.20
N GLY A 8 10.70 19.64 -12.18
CA GLY A 8 10.62 18.28 -12.70
C GLY A 8 11.87 17.84 -13.44
N VAL A 9 11.91 16.55 -13.77
CA VAL A 9 12.95 15.97 -14.63
C VAL A 9 12.31 15.12 -15.73
N TYR A 10 12.98 15.03 -16.86
CA TYR A 10 12.67 14.09 -17.92
C TYR A 10 13.68 12.93 -17.87
N LEU A 11 13.20 11.72 -18.14
CA LEU A 11 14.05 10.55 -18.31
C LEU A 11 14.08 10.19 -19.80
N SER A 12 15.26 10.23 -20.40
CA SER A 12 15.47 9.81 -21.80
C SER A 12 16.50 8.68 -21.82
N GLY A 13 16.03 7.44 -22.01
CA GLY A 13 16.87 6.26 -21.78
C GLY A 13 17.33 6.20 -20.32
N ASN A 14 18.65 6.32 -20.10
CA ASN A 14 19.26 6.35 -18.76
C ASN A 14 19.69 7.77 -18.32
N GLU A 15 19.38 8.79 -19.09
CA GLU A 15 19.77 10.18 -18.81
C GLU A 15 18.64 10.94 -18.11
N VAL A 16 18.97 11.60 -17.00
CA VAL A 16 18.07 12.49 -16.27
C VAL A 16 18.35 13.92 -16.71
N ILE A 17 17.35 14.56 -17.33
CA ILE A 17 17.43 15.93 -17.85
C ILE A 17 16.55 16.83 -16.98
N ALA A 18 17.10 17.92 -16.44
CA ALA A 18 16.32 18.88 -15.69
C ALA A 18 15.26 19.54 -16.59
N GLU A 19 14.06 19.79 -16.07
CA GLU A 19 12.97 20.37 -16.86
C GLU A 19 13.35 21.74 -17.46
N GLU A 20 14.16 22.56 -16.77
CA GLU A 20 14.61 23.84 -17.30
C GLU A 20 15.63 23.70 -18.46
N GLN A 21 16.29 22.55 -18.56
CA GLN A 21 17.28 22.23 -19.59
C GLN A 21 16.67 21.43 -20.74
N TYR A 22 15.44 20.96 -20.60
CA TYR A 22 14.76 20.19 -21.62
C TYR A 22 14.30 21.11 -22.77
N ALA A 23 14.99 21.00 -23.91
CA ALA A 23 14.65 21.71 -25.14
C ALA A 23 14.09 20.76 -26.24
N GLY A 24 13.67 19.55 -25.84
CA GLY A 24 13.16 18.54 -26.78
C GLY A 24 11.75 18.85 -27.31
N PRO A 25 11.32 18.16 -28.38
CA PRO A 25 10.05 18.43 -29.05
C PRO A 25 8.82 17.84 -28.34
N VAL A 26 9.01 17.00 -27.32
CA VAL A 26 7.91 16.30 -26.65
C VAL A 26 7.36 17.18 -25.53
N ASP A 27 6.08 17.48 -25.61
CA ASP A 27 5.42 18.21 -24.52
C ASP A 27 5.31 17.34 -23.25
N LYS A 28 5.13 18.02 -22.11
CA LYS A 28 5.05 17.36 -20.80
C LYS A 28 3.90 16.36 -20.70
N ALA A 29 2.78 16.57 -21.38
CA ALA A 29 1.62 15.68 -21.32
C ALA A 29 1.87 14.39 -22.10
N GLN A 30 2.55 14.45 -23.24
CA GLN A 30 3.00 13.28 -24.00
C GLN A 30 4.12 12.55 -23.27
N ALA A 31 5.08 13.28 -22.69
CA ALA A 31 6.16 12.68 -21.91
C ALA A 31 5.65 11.86 -20.72
N LYS A 32 4.60 12.33 -20.03
CA LYS A 32 3.94 11.57 -18.95
C LYS A 32 3.47 10.19 -19.39
N LYS A 33 2.98 10.05 -20.63
CA LYS A 33 2.48 8.77 -21.17
C LYS A 33 3.57 7.72 -21.34
N GLY A 34 4.82 8.15 -21.48
CA GLY A 34 5.99 7.26 -21.55
C GLY A 34 6.45 6.71 -20.21
N THR A 35 5.87 7.15 -19.08
CA THR A 35 6.28 6.69 -17.75
C THR A 35 5.72 5.31 -17.42
N ILE A 36 6.46 4.56 -16.59
CA ILE A 36 5.97 3.28 -16.03
C ILE A 36 4.69 3.53 -15.21
N SER A 37 4.65 4.61 -14.44
CA SER A 37 3.47 4.97 -13.64
C SER A 37 2.23 5.18 -14.51
N TRP A 38 2.35 5.85 -15.67
CA TRP A 38 1.24 5.98 -16.60
C TRP A 38 0.75 4.63 -17.09
N SER A 39 1.68 3.76 -17.49
CA SER A 39 1.35 2.42 -17.99
C SER A 39 0.63 1.57 -16.93
N ILE A 40 1.07 1.62 -15.68
CA ILE A 40 0.44 0.91 -14.55
C ILE A 40 -0.95 1.49 -14.25
N LEU A 41 -1.08 2.81 -14.15
CA LEU A 41 -2.37 3.45 -13.84
C LEU A 41 -3.38 3.22 -14.95
N ALA A 42 -2.96 3.32 -16.22
CA ALA A 42 -3.83 3.08 -17.37
C ALA A 42 -4.31 1.61 -17.42
N SER A 43 -3.45 0.64 -17.10
CA SER A 43 -3.83 -0.78 -17.13
C SER A 43 -4.79 -1.19 -16.00
N HIS A 44 -4.79 -0.47 -14.87
CA HIS A 44 -5.71 -0.71 -13.75
C HIS A 44 -6.88 0.27 -13.71
N ASN A 45 -6.95 1.22 -14.66
CA ASN A 45 -8.07 2.14 -14.76
C ASN A 45 -9.28 1.45 -15.38
N THR A 46 -10.40 1.49 -14.68
CA THR A 46 -11.70 0.95 -15.13
C THR A 46 -12.62 2.04 -15.68
N SER A 47 -12.17 3.31 -15.69
CA SER A 47 -12.81 4.40 -16.41
C SER A 47 -12.09 4.65 -17.73
N ASP A 48 -12.79 5.23 -18.71
CA ASP A 48 -12.17 5.72 -19.95
C ASP A 48 -11.53 7.11 -19.80
N ASN A 49 -11.30 7.57 -18.57
CA ASN A 49 -10.84 8.94 -18.28
C ASN A 49 -9.58 8.94 -17.40
N MET A 50 -8.45 9.34 -17.99
CA MET A 50 -7.16 9.43 -17.28
C MET A 50 -7.04 10.62 -16.32
N ASP A 51 -7.90 11.62 -16.45
CA ASP A 51 -8.00 12.74 -15.48
C ASP A 51 -8.89 12.37 -14.28
N LYS A 52 -9.72 11.32 -14.41
CA LYS A 52 -10.64 10.82 -13.38
C LYS A 52 -10.55 9.31 -13.27
N LEU A 53 -9.45 8.87 -12.65
CA LEU A 53 -9.12 7.46 -12.47
C LEU A 53 -10.16 6.73 -11.61
N LYS A 54 -10.55 5.53 -12.04
CA LYS A 54 -11.26 4.53 -11.21
C LYS A 54 -10.40 3.28 -11.17
N ILE A 55 -9.53 3.18 -10.16
CA ILE A 55 -8.52 2.12 -10.11
C ILE A 55 -9.09 0.85 -9.49
N LYS A 56 -8.87 -0.29 -10.16
CA LYS A 56 -9.05 -1.61 -9.56
C LYS A 56 -7.77 -1.99 -8.83
N PHE A 57 -7.88 -2.30 -7.53
CA PHE A 57 -6.77 -2.80 -6.74
C PHE A 57 -6.63 -4.31 -6.89
N ASP A 58 -5.39 -4.80 -6.96
CA ASP A 58 -5.09 -6.24 -6.99
C ASP A 58 -4.90 -6.85 -5.61
N SER A 59 -4.42 -6.03 -4.66
CA SER A 59 -4.26 -6.42 -3.26
C SER A 59 -4.37 -5.20 -2.34
N LEU A 60 -4.71 -5.46 -1.08
CA LEU A 60 -4.68 -4.48 -0.01
C LEU A 60 -3.62 -4.89 1.01
N THR A 61 -3.04 -3.90 1.68
CA THR A 61 -2.19 -4.12 2.85
C THR A 61 -2.46 -3.05 3.88
N SER A 62 -2.48 -3.44 5.14
CA SER A 62 -2.61 -2.53 6.28
C SER A 62 -1.78 -3.05 7.44
N HIS A 63 -1.49 -2.15 8.36
CA HIS A 63 -0.72 -2.47 9.55
C HIS A 63 -1.61 -2.43 10.80
N ASP A 64 -1.10 -3.02 11.87
CA ASP A 64 -1.71 -3.17 13.19
C ASP A 64 -2.35 -1.92 13.78
N ILE A 65 -1.83 -0.73 13.49
CA ILE A 65 -2.46 0.52 13.95
C ILE A 65 -3.78 0.83 13.22
N THR A 66 -3.93 0.42 11.97
CA THR A 66 -5.04 0.88 11.10
C THR A 66 -6.03 -0.20 10.75
N TYR A 67 -5.62 -1.47 10.69
CA TYR A 67 -6.50 -2.52 10.21
C TYR A 67 -7.73 -2.74 11.09
N VAL A 68 -7.63 -2.44 12.39
CA VAL A 68 -8.75 -2.65 13.32
C VAL A 68 -9.94 -1.78 12.91
N GLY A 69 -9.70 -0.48 12.71
CA GLY A 69 -10.71 0.46 12.25
C GLY A 69 -11.22 0.11 10.85
N ILE A 70 -10.32 -0.22 9.91
CA ILE A 70 -10.70 -0.58 8.53
C ILE A 70 -11.63 -1.80 8.53
N ILE A 71 -11.29 -2.85 9.27
CA ILE A 71 -12.09 -4.07 9.34
C ILE A 71 -13.41 -3.83 10.07
N GLN A 72 -13.44 -3.00 11.11
CA GLN A 72 -14.69 -2.64 11.79
C GLN A 72 -15.65 -1.91 10.84
N THR A 73 -15.15 -0.93 10.07
CA THR A 73 -15.95 -0.23 9.06
C THR A 73 -16.44 -1.20 7.98
N ALA A 74 -15.57 -2.09 7.48
CA ALA A 74 -15.94 -3.07 6.47
C ALA A 74 -16.97 -4.08 7.01
N LYS A 75 -16.84 -4.53 8.26
CA LYS A 75 -17.83 -5.37 8.93
C LYS A 75 -19.18 -4.64 9.04
N ALA A 76 -19.17 -3.35 9.40
CA ALA A 76 -20.38 -2.55 9.50
C ALA A 76 -21.08 -2.33 8.15
N SER A 77 -20.36 -2.41 7.03
CA SER A 77 -20.97 -2.38 5.68
C SER A 77 -21.62 -3.70 5.25
N GLY A 78 -21.58 -4.74 6.11
CA GLY A 78 -22.13 -6.06 5.79
C GLY A 78 -21.15 -6.99 5.06
N MET A 79 -19.85 -6.68 5.07
CA MET A 79 -18.84 -7.53 4.43
C MET A 79 -18.75 -8.91 5.11
N GLU A 80 -18.88 -9.98 4.31
CA GLU A 80 -18.77 -11.37 4.77
C GLU A 80 -17.39 -12.00 4.50
N ARG A 81 -16.65 -11.48 3.51
CA ARG A 81 -15.28 -11.86 3.16
C ARG A 81 -14.54 -10.70 2.52
N PHE A 82 -13.21 -10.66 2.61
CA PHE A 82 -12.45 -9.64 1.90
C PHE A 82 -12.60 -9.84 0.37
N PRO A 83 -12.90 -8.77 -0.39
CA PRO A 83 -13.17 -8.90 -1.82
C PRO A 83 -11.90 -9.10 -2.67
N LEU A 84 -10.71 -8.89 -2.09
CA LEU A 84 -9.42 -9.11 -2.71
C LEU A 84 -8.38 -9.54 -1.67
N PRO A 85 -7.19 -10.07 -2.08
CA PRO A 85 -6.12 -10.40 -1.16
C PRO A 85 -5.79 -9.22 -0.24
N TYR A 86 -5.94 -9.45 1.07
CA TYR A 86 -5.68 -8.43 2.08
C TYR A 86 -4.61 -8.93 3.06
N VAL A 87 -3.48 -8.23 3.09
CA VAL A 87 -2.35 -8.50 3.98
C VAL A 87 -2.46 -7.67 5.25
N LEU A 88 -2.49 -8.35 6.40
CA LEU A 88 -2.54 -7.75 7.72
C LEU A 88 -1.17 -7.88 8.37
N THR A 89 -0.47 -6.76 8.52
CA THR A 89 0.92 -6.72 8.99
C THR A 89 1.03 -6.22 10.43
N ASN A 90 1.84 -6.90 11.25
CA ASN A 90 2.01 -6.59 12.67
C ASN A 90 3.39 -5.98 12.93
N CYS A 91 3.66 -4.81 12.36
CA CYS A 91 4.99 -4.19 12.38
C CYS A 91 5.12 -2.99 13.30
N HIS A 92 4.07 -2.20 13.56
CA HIS A 92 4.24 -0.94 14.30
C HIS A 92 4.10 -1.11 15.81
N ASN A 93 3.24 -2.00 16.28
CA ASN A 93 3.04 -2.30 17.70
C ASN A 93 3.87 -3.51 18.16
N SER A 94 5.03 -3.72 17.53
CA SER A 94 5.90 -4.88 17.75
C SER A 94 7.08 -4.62 18.71
N LEU A 95 7.45 -3.37 18.93
CA LEU A 95 8.43 -2.93 19.94
C LEU A 95 7.65 -2.35 21.13
N CYS A 96 7.93 -2.82 22.34
CA CYS A 96 7.22 -2.53 23.59
C CYS A 96 7.27 -1.05 24.07
N ALA A 97 7.10 -0.06 23.18
CA ALA A 97 7.04 1.36 23.55
C ALA A 97 5.67 1.74 24.16
N VAL A 98 4.61 1.05 23.74
CA VAL A 98 3.28 1.07 24.37
C VAL A 98 2.99 -0.38 24.78
N GLY A 99 3.67 -0.84 25.83
CA GLY A 99 3.58 -2.23 26.29
C GLY A 99 2.24 -2.53 26.98
N GLY A 100 1.60 -3.64 26.64
CA GLY A 100 0.39 -4.10 27.33
C GLY A 100 -0.50 -5.02 26.48
N THR A 101 -1.68 -5.36 27.03
CA THR A 101 -2.68 -6.24 26.40
C THR A 101 -3.23 -5.70 25.08
N ILE A 102 -3.16 -4.39 24.86
CA ILE A 102 -3.71 -3.72 23.66
C ILE A 102 -3.02 -4.22 22.38
N ASN A 103 -1.69 -4.36 22.38
CA ASN A 103 -0.97 -4.82 21.18
C ASN A 103 -1.30 -6.29 20.87
N SER A 104 -1.41 -7.12 21.91
CA SER A 104 -1.83 -8.52 21.73
C SER A 104 -3.28 -8.62 21.27
N ASP A 105 -4.17 -7.74 21.76
CA ASP A 105 -5.58 -7.72 21.38
C ASP A 105 -5.73 -7.32 19.90
N ASP A 106 -4.99 -6.30 19.43
CA ASP A 106 -4.97 -5.91 18.02
C ASP A 106 -4.44 -7.05 17.15
N HIS A 107 -3.35 -7.71 17.56
CA HIS A 107 -2.75 -8.83 16.81
C HIS A 107 -3.69 -10.03 16.75
N MET A 108 -4.37 -10.35 17.86
CA MET A 108 -5.39 -11.41 17.93
C MET A 108 -6.64 -11.06 17.12
N PHE A 109 -7.05 -9.79 17.12
CA PHE A 109 -8.12 -9.29 16.26
C PHE A 109 -7.75 -9.48 14.79
N GLY A 110 -6.54 -9.09 14.39
CA GLY A 110 -6.03 -9.26 13.03
C GLY A 110 -6.01 -10.73 12.59
N LEU A 111 -5.52 -11.63 13.44
CA LEU A 111 -5.51 -13.08 13.18
C LEU A 111 -6.93 -13.62 13.01
N SER A 112 -7.83 -13.27 13.94
CA SER A 112 -9.23 -13.70 13.90
C SER A 112 -9.96 -13.16 12.67
N ALA A 113 -9.67 -11.93 12.25
CA ALA A 113 -10.23 -11.35 11.04
C ALA A 113 -9.75 -12.05 9.77
N ALA A 114 -8.45 -12.38 9.67
CA ALA A 114 -7.92 -13.16 8.55
C ALA A 114 -8.56 -14.55 8.46
N GLN A 115 -8.77 -15.22 9.61
CA GLN A 115 -9.46 -16.52 9.65
C GLN A 115 -10.94 -16.40 9.25
N ARG A 116 -11.63 -15.34 9.69
CA ARG A 116 -13.07 -15.15 9.46
C ARG A 116 -13.39 -14.69 8.04
N TYR A 117 -12.68 -13.68 7.55
CA TYR A 117 -13.01 -12.99 6.30
C TYR A 117 -12.14 -13.47 5.12
N GLY A 118 -11.22 -14.42 5.36
CA GLY A 118 -10.08 -14.68 4.48
C GLY A 118 -9.00 -13.62 4.65
N GLY A 119 -7.76 -13.86 4.24
CA GLY A 119 -6.68 -12.87 4.35
C GLY A 119 -5.31 -13.48 4.61
N ILE A 120 -4.28 -12.65 4.55
CA ILE A 120 -2.89 -13.03 4.78
C ILE A 120 -2.41 -12.36 6.06
N TYR A 121 -2.25 -13.14 7.12
CA TYR A 121 -1.75 -12.64 8.40
C TYR A 121 -0.23 -12.76 8.46
N VAL A 122 0.46 -11.64 8.63
CA VAL A 122 1.91 -11.60 8.79
C VAL A 122 2.24 -11.44 10.28
N PRO A 123 2.76 -12.48 10.95
CA PRO A 123 2.97 -12.45 12.39
C PRO A 123 3.96 -11.36 12.82
N PRO A 124 3.85 -10.85 14.06
CA PRO A 124 4.76 -9.83 14.56
C PRO A 124 6.20 -10.36 14.62
N ALA A 125 7.16 -9.49 14.31
CA ALA A 125 8.58 -9.85 14.24
C ALA A 125 9.16 -10.38 15.57
N HIS A 126 8.58 -9.99 16.71
CA HIS A 126 9.03 -10.41 18.04
C HIS A 126 8.47 -11.79 18.48
N CYS A 127 7.50 -12.37 17.78
CA CYS A 127 6.89 -13.68 18.12
C CYS A 127 7.73 -14.89 17.65
N ARG A 128 9.05 -14.76 17.48
CA ARG A 128 9.94 -15.93 17.26
C ARG A 128 10.34 -16.66 18.56
N TYR A 129 9.92 -16.20 19.74
CA TYR A 129 10.39 -16.74 21.03
C TYR A 129 9.33 -17.02 22.12
N SER A 130 8.05 -17.22 21.79
CA SER A 130 7.08 -17.70 22.79
C SER A 130 6.48 -19.05 22.41
N PRO A 131 6.91 -20.16 23.04
CA PRO A 131 6.31 -21.47 22.86
C PRO A 131 5.08 -21.58 23.75
N VAL A 132 4.02 -20.82 23.44
CA VAL A 132 2.78 -20.91 24.21
C VAL A 132 1.60 -20.91 23.26
N TYR A 133 1.47 -21.99 22.49
CA TYR A 133 0.20 -22.61 22.10
C TYR A 133 0.51 -24.05 21.71
N ALA A 134 0.51 -24.93 22.71
CA ALA A 134 0.31 -26.37 22.62
C ALA A 134 -0.80 -26.74 23.60
#